data_AF-A0A0Q4QPQ2-F1
#
_entry.id   AF-A0A0Q4QPQ2-F1
#
_cell.length_a   1.000
_cell.length_b   1.000
_cell.length_c   1.000
_cell.angle_alpha   90.00
_cell.angle_beta   90.00
_cell.angle_gamma   90.00
#
_symmetry.space_group_name_H-M   'P 1'
#
loop_
_entity.id
_entity.type
_entity.pdbx_description
1 polymer ?
#
loop_
_entity_poly.entity_id
_entity_poly.type
_entity_poly.pdbx_seq_one_letter_code
_entity_poly.pdbx_strand_id
1 'polypeptide(L)'
;MNLQSIYSFMIIGYVLMSWLPNARESFIGVFLGKLVEPYLGIFRRFIPPIGGMIDISPIVAIFALRFVAMGLIAVVGFILPG
;
A
#
# COMPACT_ATOMS: atom_id res chain seq x y z
N MET A 1 8.94 -10.93 -10.21
CA MET A 1 8.30 -9.98 -9.26
C MET A 1 8.28 -10.62 -7.88
N ASN A 2 8.70 -9.90 -6.83
CA ASN A 2 8.57 -10.36 -5.44
C ASN A 2 7.24 -9.87 -4.84
N LEU A 3 6.85 -10.43 -3.68
CA LEU A 3 5.57 -10.10 -3.02
C LEU A 3 5.44 -8.61 -2.69
N GLN A 4 6.51 -7.99 -2.19
CA GLN A 4 6.55 -6.57 -1.86
C GLN A 4 6.25 -5.69 -3.08
N SER A 5 6.81 -6.02 -4.25
CA SER A 5 6.56 -5.28 -5.48
C SER A 5 5.13 -5.47 -5.96
N ILE A 6 4.60 -6.69 -5.92
CA ILE A 6 3.20 -6.98 -6.29
C ILE A 6 2.25 -6.14 -5.45
N TYR A 7 2.43 -6.16 -4.12
CA TYR A 7 1.57 -5.41 -3.22
C TYR A 7 1.71 -3.88 -3.39
N SER A 8 2.93 -3.39 -3.70
CA SER A 8 3.14 -1.98 -4.04
C SER A 8 2.38 -1.57 -5.31
N PHE A 9 2.39 -2.40 -6.36
CA PHE A 9 1.60 -2.17 -7.57
C PHE A 9 0.10 -2.22 -7.31
N MET A 10 -0.37 -3.10 -6.42
CA MET A 10 -1.76 -3.13 -6.00
C MET A 10 -2.17 -1.82 -5.30
N ILE A 11 -1.32 -1.28 -4.42
CA ILE A 11 -1.55 0.04 -3.79
C ILE A 11 -1.66 1.13 -4.85
N ILE A 12 -0.70 1.20 -5.76
CA ILE A 12 -0.68 2.23 -6.83
C ILE A 12 -1.94 2.10 -7.69
N GLY A 13 -2.25 0.88 -8.17
CA GLY A 13 -3.43 0.62 -8.99
C GLY A 13 -4.73 1.02 -8.28
N TYR A 14 -4.87 0.66 -7.01
CA TYR A 14 -6.03 1.04 -6.20
C TYR A 14 -6.18 2.56 -6.06
N VAL A 15 -5.10 3.27 -5.76
CA VAL A 15 -5.11 4.73 -5.60
C VAL A 15 -5.48 5.42 -6.90
N LEU A 16 -4.89 5.00 -8.03
CA LEU A 16 -5.24 5.55 -9.34
C LEU A 16 -6.71 5.31 -9.69
N MET A 17 -7.24 4.12 -9.40
CA MET A 17 -8.67 3.83 -9.60
C MET A 17 -9.57 4.63 -8.66
N SER A 18 -9.12 4.95 -7.45
CA SER A 18 -9.92 5.69 -6.47
C SER A 18 -10.27 7.12 -6.93
N TRP A 19 -9.50 7.68 -7.87
CA TRP A 19 -9.75 9.00 -8.47
C TRP A 19 -10.87 8.98 -9.52
N LEU A 20 -11.24 7.80 -10.02
CA LEU A 20 -12.26 7.60 -11.05
C LEU A 20 -13.41 6.76 -10.46
N PRO A 21 -14.59 7.33 -10.17
CA PRO A 21 -15.69 6.62 -9.49
C PRO A 21 -16.05 5.27 -10.14
N ASN A 22 -16.21 5.26 -11.47
CA ASN A 22 -16.53 4.04 -12.22
C ASN A 22 -15.43 2.96 -12.11
N ALA A 23 -14.16 3.35 -12.03
CA ALA A 23 -13.06 2.41 -11.89
C ALA A 23 -12.99 1.83 -10.47
N ARG A 24 -13.23 2.67 -9.46
CA ARG A 24 -13.31 2.26 -8.05
C ARG A 24 -14.43 1.24 -7.80
N GLU A 25 -15.58 1.43 -8.45
CA GLU A 25 -16.76 0.57 -8.32
C GLU A 25 -16.68 -0.72 -9.16
N SER A 26 -15.72 -0.80 -10.08
CA SER A 26 -15.49 -2.01 -10.87
C SER A 26 -15.11 -3.21 -10.00
N PHE A 27 -15.30 -4.43 -10.52
CA PHE A 27 -14.87 -5.67 -9.84
C PHE A 27 -13.40 -5.61 -9.38
N ILE A 28 -12.51 -5.11 -10.25
CA ILE A 28 -11.08 -4.98 -9.94
C ILE A 28 -10.84 -3.91 -8.87
N GLY A 29 -11.54 -2.77 -8.94
CA GLY A 29 -11.46 -1.70 -7.95
C GLY A 29 -11.86 -2.16 -6.56
N VAL A 30 -13.01 -2.85 -6.46
CA VAL A 30 -13.50 -3.43 -5.20
C VAL A 30 -12.56 -4.52 -4.68
N PHE A 31 -12.05 -5.38 -5.56
CA PHE A 31 -11.12 -6.43 -5.18
C PHE A 31 -9.81 -5.88 -4.62
N LEU A 32 -9.19 -4.92 -5.32
CA LEU A 32 -7.97 -4.25 -4.84
C LEU A 32 -8.23 -3.49 -3.54
N GLY A 33 -9.38 -2.82 -3.42
CA GLY A 33 -9.80 -2.15 -2.19
C GLY A 33 -9.83 -3.09 -0.99
N LYS A 34 -10.43 -4.28 -1.12
CA LYS A 34 -10.47 -5.28 -0.04
C LYS A 34 -9.08 -5.71 0.43
N LEU A 35 -8.11 -5.79 -0.49
CA LEU A 35 -6.75 -6.23 -0.18
C LEU A 35 -5.90 -5.11 0.42
N VAL A 36 -6.10 -3.87 -0.04
CA VAL A 36 -5.20 -2.75 0.24
C VAL A 36 -5.72 -1.83 1.36
N GLU A 37 -7.03 -1.63 1.46
CA GLU A 37 -7.64 -0.72 2.45
C GLU A 37 -7.30 -1.03 3.92
N PRO A 38 -7.25 -2.29 4.38
CA PRO A 38 -6.85 -2.58 5.76
C PRO A 38 -5.47 -2.03 6.10
N TYR A 39 -4.55 -2.03 5.14
CA TYR A 39 -3.20 -1.49 5.29
C TYR A 39 -3.18 0.03 5.17
N LEU A 40 -3.76 0.60 4.10
CA LEU A 40 -3.79 2.06 3.89
C LEU A 40 -4.58 2.79 4.98
N GLY A 41 -5.65 2.18 5.49
CA GLY A 41 -6.47 2.71 6.56
C GLY A 41 -5.69 2.99 7.85
N ILE A 42 -4.60 2.26 8.12
CA ILE A 42 -3.69 2.56 9.23
C ILE A 42 -3.03 3.92 9.01
N PHE A 43 -2.47 4.16 7.83
CA PHE A 43 -1.78 5.41 7.52
C PHE A 43 -2.73 6.60 7.43
N ARG A 44 -3.93 6.42 6.88
CA ARG A 44 -4.96 7.47 6.81
C ARG A 44 -5.42 7.98 8.16
N ARG A 45 -5.33 7.16 9.21
CA ARG A 45 -5.62 7.61 10.59
C ARG A 45 -4.60 8.63 11.10
N PHE A 46 -3.36 8.57 10.61
CA PHE A 46 -2.27 9.48 11.01
C PHE A 46 -2.04 10.60 10.00
N ILE A 47 -2.33 10.35 8.72
CA ILE A 47 -2.10 11.27 7.60
C ILE A 47 -3.44 11.47 6.87
N PRO A 48 -4.26 12.43 7.34
CA PRO A 48 -5.53 12.73 6.67
C PRO A 48 -5.28 13.31 5.27
N PRO A 49 -6.25 13.19 4.34
CA PRO A 49 -6.14 13.76 3.00
C PRO A 49 -5.98 15.28 3.03
N ILE A 50 -5.08 15.81 2.21
CA ILE A 50 -4.89 17.25 2.04
C ILE A 50 -6.05 17.80 1.20
N GLY A 51 -6.76 18.79 1.75
CA GLY A 51 -7.89 19.43 1.07
C GLY A 51 -9.07 18.48 0.78
N GLY A 52 -9.15 17.34 1.47
CA GLY A 52 -10.23 16.36 1.31
C GLY A 52 -10.15 15.46 0.07
N MET A 53 -9.20 15.68 -0.84
CA MET A 53 -9.06 14.89 -2.08
C MET A 53 -7.68 14.25 -2.26
N ILE A 54 -6.59 14.89 -1.79
CA ILE A 54 -5.24 14.41 -2.05
C ILE A 54 -4.79 13.52 -0.89
N ASP A 55 -4.88 12.20 -1.10
CA ASP A 55 -4.42 11.20 -0.15
C ASP A 55 -2.92 10.90 -0.36
N ILE A 56 -2.07 11.41 0.54
CA ILE A 56 -0.61 11.15 0.55
C ILE A 56 -0.27 9.86 1.30
N SER A 57 -1.23 9.28 2.04
CA SER A 57 -1.02 8.06 2.82
C SER A 57 -0.44 6.88 2.01
N PRO A 58 -0.77 6.67 0.71
CA PRO A 58 -0.19 5.57 -0.07
C PRO A 58 1.31 5.70 -0.29
N ILE A 59 1.83 6.92 -0.43
CA ILE A 59 3.26 7.16 -0.62
C ILE A 59 4.00 6.71 0.63
N VAL A 60 3.53 7.15 1.79
CA VAL A 60 4.11 6.77 3.08
C VAL A 60 3.96 5.27 3.33
N ALA A 61 2.82 4.68 2.99
CA ALA A 61 2.58 3.25 3.10
C ALA A 61 3.57 2.44 2.24
N ILE A 62 3.84 2.85 0.99
CA ILE A 62 4.83 2.17 0.13
C ILE A 62 6.24 2.27 0.71
N PHE A 63 6.63 3.43 1.24
CA PHE A 63 7.93 3.58 1.91
C PHE A 63 8.03 2.68 3.15
N ALA A 64 7.00 2.67 4.00
CA ALA A 64 6.94 1.81 5.17
C ALA A 64 7.04 0.33 4.79
N LEU A 65 6.32 -0.12 3.76
CA LEU A 65 6.38 -1.47 3.24
C LEU A 65 7.81 -1.84 2.78
N ARG A 66 8.50 -0.92 2.10
CA ARG A 66 9.89 -1.11 1.66
C ARG A 66 10.82 -1.24 2.85
N PHE A 67 10.70 -0.38 3.86
CA PHE A 67 11.54 -0.45 5.07
C PHE A 67 11.29 -1.74 5.85
N VAL A 68 10.03 -2.18 6.00
CA VAL A 68 9.69 -3.45 6.65
C VAL A 68 10.30 -4.63 5.91
N ALA A 69 10.21 -4.67 4.58
CA ALA A 69 10.82 -5.72 3.78
C ALA A 69 12.35 -5.78 3.94
N MET A 70 13.03 -4.63 3.89
CA MET A 70 14.48 -4.55 4.10
C MET A 70 14.88 -4.96 5.52
N GLY A 71 14.13 -4.49 6.53
CA GLY A 71 14.37 -4.83 7.93
C GLY A 71 14.17 -6.32 8.20
N LEU A 72 13.12 -6.93 7.64
CA LEU A 72 12.90 -8.39 7.73
C LEU A 72 14.06 -9.17 7.14
N ILE A 73 14.54 -8.81 5.95
CA ILE A 73 15.69 -9.47 5.32
C ILE A 73 16.94 -9.33 6.19
N ALA A 74 17.21 -8.13 6.72
CA ALA A 74 18.35 -7.89 7.59
C ALA A 74 18.29 -8.70 8.89
N VAL A 75 17.13 -8.74 9.54
CA VAL A 75 16.92 -9.50 10.78
C VAL A 75 17.03 -11.00 10.54
N VAL A 76 16.41 -11.51 9.47
CA VAL A 76 16.50 -12.93 9.11
C VAL A 76 17.94 -13.32 8.81
N GLY A 77 18.67 -12.51 8.03
CA GLY A 77 20.08 -12.76 7.72
C GLY A 77 21.00 -12.66 8.94
N PHE A 78 20.64 -11.83 9.94
CA PHE A 78 21.35 -11.77 11.21
C PHE A 78 21.09 -12.99 12.10
N ILE A 79 19.84 -13.46 12.19
CA ILE A 79 19.43 -14.56 13.06
C ILE A 79 19.81 -15.93 12.48
N LEU A 80 19.73 -16.08 11.16
CA LEU A 80 20.09 -17.29 10.44
C LEU A 80 21.35 -17.04 9.63
N PRO A 81 22.52 -16.93 10.28
CA PRO A 81 23.79 -16.91 9.56
C PRO A 81 23.99 -18.33 9.00
N GLY A 82 23.64 -18.51 7.73
CA GLY A 82 24.08 -19.64 6.92
C GLY A 82 25.50 -19.42 6.44
#